data_AF-A0A955NXN5-F1
#
_entry.id   AF-A0A955NXN5-F1
#
_cell.length_a   1.000
_cell.length_b   1.000
_cell.length_c   1.000
_cell.angle_alpha   90.00
_cell.angle_beta   90.00
_cell.angle_gamma   90.00
#
_symmetry.space_group_name_H-M   'P 1'
#
loop_
_entity.id
_entity.type
_entity.pdbx_description
1 polymer ?
#
loop_
_entity_poly.entity_id
_entity_poly.type
_entity_poly.pdbx_seq_one_letter_code
_entity_poly.pdbx_strand_id
1 'polypeptide(L)'
;MTNQTRNVSIDETYKLAREKYSEIGVDTDRAVEVLKTIPISLHCWQGDDVGGFEIKEGDSFGGGIEVTGNYPGKARNADELRADLDLAYSLIPGHHRLNLHASYAETGGKKVDRDEIEPAHFSGWIDWAKQKGH
;
A
#
# COMPACT_ATOMS: atom_id res chain seq x y z
N MET A 1 23.83 -12.71 -19.95
CA MET A 1 23.15 -12.20 -21.17
C MET A 1 21.64 -12.32 -20.98
N THR A 2 20.94 -11.34 -20.37
CA THR A 2 19.46 -11.40 -20.27
C THR A 2 18.73 -10.07 -19.98
N ASN A 3 19.40 -8.93 -19.75
CA ASN A 3 18.70 -7.64 -19.56
C ASN A 3 18.71 -6.72 -20.79
N GLN A 4 19.66 -6.87 -21.73
CA GLN A 4 19.71 -6.00 -22.91
C GLN A 4 18.67 -6.37 -23.98
N THR A 5 18.29 -7.65 -24.12
CA THR A 5 17.38 -8.09 -25.19
C THR A 5 15.90 -7.80 -24.90
N ARG A 6 15.49 -7.62 -23.63
CA ARG A 6 14.08 -7.29 -23.28
C ARG A 6 13.71 -5.84 -23.53
N ASN A 7 14.63 -4.89 -23.31
CA ASN A 7 14.33 -3.45 -23.43
C ASN A 7 14.09 -3.01 -24.87
N VAL A 8 14.78 -3.60 -25.86
CA VAL A 8 14.59 -3.27 -27.28
C VAL A 8 13.14 -3.50 -27.71
N SER A 9 12.47 -4.54 -27.18
CA SER A 9 11.07 -4.84 -27.51
C SER A 9 10.06 -3.86 -26.88
N ILE A 10 10.29 -3.37 -25.65
CA ILE A 10 9.31 -2.53 -24.95
C ILE A 10 9.29 -1.11 -25.53
N ASP A 11 10.46 -0.50 -25.76
CA ASP A 11 10.54 0.85 -26.30
C ASP A 11 9.97 0.95 -27.72
N GLU A 12 10.25 -0.04 -28.56
CA GLU A 12 9.70 -0.13 -29.92
C GLU A 12 8.18 -0.35 -29.90
N THR A 13 7.70 -1.24 -29.03
CA THR A 13 6.25 -1.48 -28.88
C THR A 13 5.52 -0.25 -28.35
N TYR A 14 6.12 0.49 -27.40
CA TYR A 14 5.54 1.72 -26.88
C TYR A 14 5.47 2.83 -27.94
N LYS A 15 6.50 2.98 -28.79
CA LYS A 15 6.46 3.92 -29.92
C LYS A 15 5.27 3.64 -30.84
N LEU A 16 5.06 2.38 -31.21
CA LEU A 16 3.92 1.99 -32.03
C LEU A 16 2.58 2.27 -31.34
N ALA A 17 2.49 2.03 -30.02
CA ALA A 17 1.29 2.36 -29.26
C ALA A 17 1.01 3.87 -29.26
N ARG A 18 2.03 4.70 -29.01
CA ARG A 18 1.92 6.16 -29.04
C ARG A 18 1.44 6.67 -30.40
N GLU A 19 1.95 6.12 -31.50
CA GLU A 19 1.49 6.44 -32.85
C GLU A 19 -0.01 6.14 -33.01
N LYS A 20 -0.46 4.94 -32.65
CA LYS A 20 -1.87 4.55 -32.72
C LYS A 20 -2.80 5.41 -31.86
N TYR A 21 -2.37 5.79 -30.66
CA TYR A 21 -3.16 6.67 -29.80
C TYR A 21 -3.22 8.11 -30.35
N SER A 22 -2.15 8.57 -31.01
CA SER A 22 -2.14 9.91 -31.61
C SER A 22 -3.11 10.05 -32.78
N GLU A 23 -3.38 8.97 -33.54
CA GLU A 23 -4.40 8.94 -34.61
C GLU A 23 -5.81 9.27 -34.11
N ILE A 24 -6.11 9.03 -32.83
CA ILE A 24 -7.38 9.38 -32.18
C ILE A 24 -7.28 10.60 -31.27
N GLY A 25 -6.19 11.36 -31.36
CA GLY A 25 -5.99 12.61 -30.61
C GLY A 25 -5.57 12.41 -29.14
N VAL A 26 -5.03 11.25 -28.77
CA VAL A 26 -4.56 10.96 -27.40
C VAL A 26 -3.04 11.08 -27.32
N ASP A 27 -2.56 11.95 -26.45
CA ASP A 27 -1.14 12.08 -26.09
C ASP A 27 -0.80 11.16 -24.91
N THR A 28 -0.17 10.02 -25.20
CA THR A 28 0.19 9.01 -24.20
C THR A 28 1.32 9.46 -23.27
N ASP A 29 2.25 10.26 -23.77
CA ASP A 29 3.38 10.75 -22.97
C ASP A 29 2.84 11.71 -21.89
N ARG A 30 1.95 12.63 -22.28
CA ARG A 30 1.22 13.50 -21.33
C ARG A 30 0.35 12.69 -20.37
N ALA A 31 -0.34 11.64 -20.83
CA ALA A 31 -1.16 10.80 -19.96
C ALA A 31 -0.32 10.10 -18.87
N VAL A 32 0.86 9.61 -19.22
CA VAL A 32 1.82 9.01 -18.26
C VAL A 32 2.33 10.05 -17.27
N GLU A 33 2.64 11.27 -17.71
CA GLU A 33 3.04 12.34 -16.79
C GLU A 33 1.92 12.72 -15.81
N VAL A 34 0.66 12.78 -16.27
CA VAL A 34 -0.48 12.99 -15.38
C VAL A 34 -0.64 11.82 -14.41
N LEU A 35 -0.54 10.57 -14.89
CA LEU A 35 -0.66 9.37 -14.05
C LEU A 35 0.33 9.35 -12.89
N LYS A 36 1.59 9.78 -13.13
CA LYS A 36 2.63 9.88 -12.08
C LYS A 36 2.23 10.78 -10.90
N THR A 37 1.33 11.74 -11.12
CA THR A 37 0.90 12.71 -10.11
C THR A 37 -0.31 12.28 -9.30
N ILE A 38 -0.98 11.19 -9.67
CA ILE A 38 -2.21 10.73 -9.01
C ILE A 38 -1.86 9.70 -7.94
N PRO A 39 -1.91 10.04 -6.65
CA PRO A 39 -1.59 9.08 -5.60
C PRO A 39 -2.75 8.10 -5.36
N ILE A 40 -2.41 6.83 -5.18
CA ILE A 40 -3.36 5.79 -4.76
C ILE A 40 -3.20 5.51 -3.27
N SER A 41 -4.31 5.54 -2.53
CA SER A 41 -4.33 5.21 -1.10
C SER A 41 -4.57 3.72 -0.90
N LEU A 42 -3.52 2.97 -0.56
CA LEU A 42 -3.62 1.54 -0.27
C LEU A 42 -4.14 1.32 1.15
N HIS A 43 -4.97 0.30 1.34
CA HIS A 43 -5.57 -0.01 2.62
C HIS A 43 -4.67 -0.92 3.45
N CYS A 44 -4.39 -0.54 4.70
CA CYS A 44 -3.47 -1.28 5.58
C CYS A 44 -3.95 -2.71 5.89
N TRP A 45 -5.27 -2.90 5.98
CA TRP A 45 -5.87 -4.12 6.48
C TRP A 45 -5.80 -5.34 5.56
N GLN A 46 -5.28 -5.16 4.35
CA GLN A 46 -4.98 -6.29 3.49
C GLN A 46 -3.77 -7.10 3.99
N GLY A 47 -2.81 -6.46 4.68
CA GLY A 47 -1.56 -7.13 5.04
C GLY A 47 -1.67 -8.09 6.23
N ASP A 48 -2.72 -7.97 7.04
CA ASP A 48 -2.88 -8.73 8.29
C ASP A 48 -4.27 -9.37 8.42
N ASP A 49 -5.02 -9.46 7.32
CA ASP A 49 -6.41 -9.91 7.31
C ASP A 49 -7.24 -9.16 8.34
N VAL A 50 -7.28 -7.82 8.29
CA VAL A 50 -8.08 -6.96 9.18
C VAL A 50 -7.88 -7.24 10.69
N GLY A 51 -6.73 -7.79 11.09
CA GLY A 51 -6.47 -8.16 12.48
C GLY A 51 -6.39 -6.94 13.40
N GLY A 52 -5.65 -5.92 12.95
CA GLY A 52 -5.22 -4.80 13.77
C GLY A 52 -4.21 -5.21 14.83
N PHE A 53 -3.74 -4.22 15.61
CA PHE A 53 -2.74 -4.37 16.67
C PHE A 53 -3.28 -3.98 18.06
N GLU A 54 -4.59 -3.70 18.14
CA GLU A 54 -5.30 -3.55 19.41
C GLU A 54 -5.17 -4.82 20.26
N ILE A 55 -4.86 -4.64 21.55
CA ILE A 55 -4.93 -5.73 22.54
C ILE A 55 -6.39 -5.92 22.92
N LYS A 56 -6.98 -7.03 22.47
CA LYS A 56 -8.38 -7.36 22.71
C LYS A 56 -8.51 -8.56 23.65
N GLU A 57 -9.55 -8.55 24.47
CA GLU A 57 -10.02 -9.78 25.13
C GLU A 57 -10.94 -10.53 24.15
N GLY A 58 -10.41 -11.61 23.57
CA GLY A 58 -11.14 -12.48 22.64
C GLY A 58 -10.88 -12.16 21.16
N ASP A 59 -10.93 -13.22 20.34
CA ASP A 59 -10.91 -13.12 18.87
C ASP A 59 -12.34 -12.83 18.40
N SER A 60 -12.60 -11.61 17.97
CA SER A 60 -13.84 -11.32 17.26
C SER A 60 -13.54 -10.42 16.06
N PHE A 61 -13.40 -11.10 14.92
CA PHE A 61 -13.98 -10.59 13.69
C PHE A 61 -15.48 -10.41 13.89
N GLY A 62 -16.04 -9.30 13.41
CA GLY A 62 -17.44 -8.95 13.57
C GLY A 62 -17.81 -7.81 12.62
N GLY A 63 -19.10 -7.44 12.59
CA GLY A 63 -19.57 -6.34 11.74
C GLY A 63 -19.93 -6.74 10.30
N GLY A 64 -20.09 -8.04 10.02
CA GLY A 64 -20.60 -8.54 8.73
C GLY A 64 -19.57 -8.59 7.60
N ILE A 65 -18.29 -8.40 7.91
CA ILE A 65 -17.16 -8.58 6.99
C ILE A 65 -16.38 -9.83 7.37
N GLU A 66 -15.86 -10.54 6.38
CA GLU A 66 -15.14 -11.79 6.55
C GLU A 66 -13.90 -11.81 5.66
N VAL A 67 -12.78 -12.28 6.20
CA VAL A 67 -11.60 -12.66 5.42
C VAL A 67 -11.62 -14.17 5.24
N THR A 68 -11.40 -14.62 4.00
CA THR A 68 -11.47 -16.04 3.64
C THR A 68 -10.12 -16.54 3.15
N GLY A 69 -9.84 -17.82 3.40
CA GLY A 69 -8.55 -18.44 3.08
C GLY A 69 -7.57 -18.45 4.26
N ASN A 70 -6.54 -19.30 4.15
CA ASN A 70 -5.51 -19.50 5.18
C ASN A 70 -4.10 -19.39 4.56
N TYR A 71 -3.88 -18.39 3.71
CA TYR A 71 -2.56 -18.18 3.10
C TYR A 71 -1.56 -17.76 4.21
N PRO A 72 -0.39 -18.41 4.32
CA PRO A 72 0.55 -18.11 5.40
C PRO A 72 1.26 -16.77 5.18
N GLY A 73 1.76 -16.18 6.26
CA GLY A 73 2.67 -15.03 6.19
C GLY A 73 2.04 -13.65 6.39
N LYS A 74 0.78 -13.57 6.85
CA LYS A 74 0.17 -12.29 7.23
C LYS A 74 0.97 -11.57 8.31
N ALA A 75 1.02 -10.24 8.23
CA ALA A 75 1.69 -9.41 9.24
C ALA A 75 1.03 -9.57 10.61
N ARG A 76 1.84 -9.55 11.66
CA ARG A 76 1.39 -9.74 13.06
C ARG A 76 1.60 -8.51 13.94
N ASN A 77 2.29 -7.51 13.41
CA ASN A 77 2.60 -6.26 14.08
C ASN A 77 2.89 -5.17 13.03
N ALA A 78 3.01 -3.93 13.49
CA ALA A 78 3.22 -2.78 12.61
C ALA A 78 4.55 -2.82 11.85
N ASP A 79 5.62 -3.40 12.42
CA ASP A 79 6.90 -3.51 11.73
C ASP A 79 6.85 -4.47 10.55
N GLU A 80 6.22 -5.64 10.74
CA GLU A 80 5.96 -6.59 9.65
C GLU A 80 5.08 -5.96 8.57
N LEU A 81 3.99 -5.28 8.97
CA LEU A 81 3.09 -4.64 8.01
C LEU A 81 3.76 -3.51 7.22
N ARG A 82 4.62 -2.70 7.87
CA ARG A 82 5.42 -1.68 7.17
C ARG A 82 6.41 -2.32 6.19
N ALA A 83 7.02 -3.45 6.53
CA ALA A 83 7.91 -4.16 5.62
C ALA A 83 7.17 -4.74 4.39
N ASP A 84 5.96 -5.28 4.61
CA ASP A 84 5.10 -5.77 3.53
C ASP A 84 4.66 -4.62 2.60
N LEU A 85 4.29 -3.47 3.18
CA LEU A 85 3.96 -2.26 2.44
C LEU A 85 5.16 -1.71 1.65
N ASP A 86 6.36 -1.69 2.24
CA ASP A 86 7.59 -1.28 1.55
C ASP A 86 7.84 -2.15 0.32
N LEU A 87 7.66 -3.47 0.43
CA LEU A 87 7.79 -4.38 -0.71
C LEU A 87 6.71 -4.09 -1.76
N ALA A 88 5.44 -3.96 -1.36
CA ALA A 88 4.34 -3.66 -2.26
C ALA A 88 4.59 -2.35 -3.03
N TYR A 89 4.96 -1.27 -2.33
CA TYR A 89 5.25 0.03 -2.94
C TYR A 89 6.49 0.01 -3.84
N SER A 90 7.47 -0.87 -3.59
CA SER A 90 8.60 -1.04 -4.51
C SER A 90 8.19 -1.63 -5.87
N LEU A 91 7.04 -2.31 -5.93
CA LEU A 91 6.53 -3.00 -7.12
C LEU A 91 5.43 -2.20 -7.84
N ILE A 92 4.85 -1.18 -7.20
CA ILE A 92 3.79 -0.37 -7.78
C ILE A 92 4.36 1.01 -8.16
N PRO A 93 4.26 1.44 -9.42
CA PRO A 93 4.83 2.72 -9.85
C PRO A 93 4.00 3.91 -9.37
N GLY A 94 4.69 5.00 -9.02
CA GLY A 94 4.08 6.27 -8.62
C GLY A 94 4.21 6.56 -7.13
N HIS A 95 3.50 7.59 -6.68
CA HIS A 95 3.40 7.95 -5.27
C HIS A 95 2.15 7.32 -4.65
N HIS A 96 2.27 6.89 -3.40
CA HIS A 96 1.25 6.11 -2.72
C HIS A 96 0.97 6.72 -1.37
N ARG A 97 -0.27 6.58 -0.91
CA ARG A 97 -0.69 6.91 0.45
C ARG A 97 -1.07 5.62 1.17
N LEU A 98 -1.07 5.65 2.49
CA LEU A 98 -1.63 4.60 3.32
C LEU A 98 -2.97 5.05 3.91
N ASN A 99 -4.01 4.25 3.71
CA ASN A 99 -5.28 4.35 4.42
C ASN A 99 -5.20 3.47 5.67
N LEU A 100 -5.11 4.12 6.83
CA LEU A 100 -4.88 3.47 8.12
C LEU A 100 -6.17 3.44 8.94
N HIS A 101 -6.48 2.29 9.52
CA HIS A 101 -7.60 2.14 10.44
C HIS A 101 -7.15 2.34 11.90
N ALA A 102 -8.03 2.84 12.78
CA ALA A 102 -7.71 3.13 14.18
C ALA A 102 -7.16 1.91 14.94
N SER A 103 -7.61 0.71 14.56
CA SER A 103 -7.17 -0.56 15.15
C SER A 103 -5.70 -0.90 14.90
N TYR A 104 -4.97 -0.12 14.10
CA TYR A 104 -3.54 -0.27 13.83
C TYR A 104 -2.68 0.64 14.71
N ALA A 105 -3.27 1.21 15.77
CA ALA A 105 -2.56 1.96 16.79
C ALA A 105 -1.44 1.12 17.44
N GLU A 106 -0.27 1.72 17.60
CA GLU A 106 0.90 1.13 18.27
C GLU A 106 0.91 1.55 19.75
N THR A 107 0.31 0.73 20.60
CA THR A 107 0.13 1.05 22.04
C THR A 107 1.26 0.55 22.93
N GLY A 108 2.34 0.02 22.34
CA GLY A 108 3.51 -0.48 23.08
C GLY A 108 3.18 -1.63 24.03
N GLY A 109 2.21 -2.48 23.68
CA GLY A 109 1.81 -3.61 24.52
C GLY A 109 0.81 -3.27 25.62
N LYS A 110 0.29 -2.04 25.66
CA LYS A 110 -0.74 -1.62 26.62
C LYS A 110 -2.12 -1.67 25.99
N LYS A 111 -3.13 -2.05 26.78
CA LYS A 111 -4.53 -1.87 26.38
C LYS A 111 -4.85 -0.37 26.43
N VAL A 112 -5.44 0.15 25.36
CA VAL A 112 -5.93 1.51 25.22
C VAL A 112 -7.31 1.41 24.60
N ASP A 113 -8.32 2.01 25.22
CA ASP A 113 -9.68 1.96 24.68
C ASP A 113 -9.79 2.89 23.45
N ARG A 114 -10.75 2.60 22.57
CA ARG A 114 -10.84 3.27 21.26
C ARG A 114 -11.15 4.76 21.35
N ASP A 115 -11.83 5.18 22.41
CA ASP A 115 -12.10 6.57 22.74
C ASP A 115 -10.92 7.28 23.39
N GLU A 116 -9.86 6.55 23.76
CA GLU A 116 -8.63 7.05 24.37
C GLU A 116 -7.43 7.05 23.39
N ILE A 117 -7.63 6.74 22.11
CA ILE A 117 -6.55 6.76 21.13
C ILE A 117 -6.09 8.20 20.83
N GLU A 118 -4.77 8.41 20.89
CA GLU A 118 -4.13 9.69 20.63
C GLU A 118 -3.14 9.62 19.45
N PRO A 119 -2.72 10.77 18.87
CA PRO A 119 -1.71 10.81 17.82
C PRO A 119 -0.40 10.10 18.17
N ALA A 120 -0.04 10.04 19.45
CA ALA A 120 1.16 9.35 19.92
C ALA A 120 1.17 7.86 19.53
N HIS A 121 0.00 7.21 19.50
CA HIS A 121 -0.13 5.80 19.09
C HIS A 121 0.04 5.58 17.58
N PHE A 122 0.17 6.65 16.80
CA PHE A 122 0.42 6.59 15.35
C PHE A 122 1.75 7.23 14.97
N SER A 123 2.59 7.58 15.95
CA SER A 123 3.88 8.22 15.71
C SER A 123 4.80 7.39 14.81
N GLY A 124 4.88 6.06 15.03
CA GLY A 124 5.65 5.16 14.17
C GLY A 124 5.17 5.15 12.72
N TRP A 125 3.85 5.17 12.50
CA TRP A 125 3.26 5.32 11.15
C TRP A 125 3.61 6.65 10.50
N ILE A 126 3.53 7.75 11.25
CA ILE A 126 3.83 9.09 10.76
C ILE A 126 5.32 9.20 10.38
N ASP A 127 6.20 8.69 11.22
CA ASP A 127 7.65 8.76 11.01
C ASP A 127 8.06 7.87 9.82
N TRP A 128 7.51 6.66 9.71
CA TRP A 128 7.71 5.80 8.55
C TRP A 128 7.21 6.46 7.25
N ALA A 129 6.00 7.01 7.25
CA ALA A 129 5.43 7.65 6.06
C ALA A 129 6.28 8.85 5.60
N LYS A 130 6.74 9.69 6.54
CA LYS A 130 7.65 10.81 6.25
C LYS A 130 8.99 10.33 5.71
N GLN A 131 9.57 9.27 6.28
CA GLN A 131 10.86 8.73 5.84
C GLN A 131 10.80 8.18 4.42
N LYS A 132 9.69 7.55 4.04
CA LYS A 132 9.51 6.90 2.73
C LYS A 132 8.90 7.81 1.67
N GLY A 133 8.38 8.98 2.04
CA GLY A 133 7.75 9.93 1.13
C GLY A 133 6.34 9.50 0.69
N HIS A 134 5.57 8.94 1.63
CA HIS A 134 4.14 8.60 1.49
C HIS A 134 3.22 9.75 1.93
#